data_AF-A0A7S1SBD0-F1
#
_entry.id   AF-A0A7S1SBD0-F1
#
_cell.length_a   1.000
_cell.length_b   1.000
_cell.length_c   1.000
_cell.angle_alpha   90.00
_cell.angle_beta   90.00
_cell.angle_gamma   90.00
#
_symmetry.space_group_name_H-M   'P 1'
#
loop_
_entity.id
_entity.type
_entity.pdbx_description
1 polymer ?
#
loop_
_entity_poly.entity_id
_entity_poly.type
_entity_poly.pdbx_seq_one_letter_code
_entity_poly.pdbx_strand_id
1 'polypeptide(L)'
;PGTECIFGVDARDEGSHCILDGGAYGSFGWCYTSRDRYTWGSCSEACPLFGYDRVMEKRMQTVNKQLSELKALHENSTFHEDSEERNETEQHPNTTNTTTAHITTATSASTTTVESETTTAAAPTANVTA
;
A
#
# COMPACT_ATOMS: atom_id res chain seq x y z
N PRO A 1 13.91 -3.86 -6.87
CA PRO A 1 14.68 -2.60 -6.65
C PRO A 1 15.93 -2.64 -7.53
N GLY A 2 16.23 -1.57 -8.25
CA GLY A 2 17.43 -1.53 -9.09
C GLY A 2 17.55 -0.31 -10.01
N THR A 3 16.43 0.18 -10.53
CA THR A 3 16.41 1.36 -11.41
C THR A 3 15.27 2.29 -11.00
N GLU A 4 15.53 3.58 -10.96
CA GLU A 4 14.52 4.59 -10.63
C GLU A 4 13.44 4.69 -11.71
N CYS A 5 12.21 4.96 -11.26
CA CYS A 5 11.09 5.27 -12.14
C CYS A 5 11.27 6.64 -12.77
N ILE A 6 10.94 6.75 -14.06
CA ILE A 6 10.81 8.02 -14.75
C ILE A 6 9.32 8.31 -14.89
N PHE A 7 8.87 9.41 -14.29
CA PHE A 7 7.48 9.86 -14.33
C PHE A 7 7.26 10.97 -15.37
N GLY A 8 6.01 11.14 -15.81
CA GLY A 8 5.61 12.11 -16.83
C GLY A 8 5.88 11.64 -18.26
N VAL A 9 6.27 10.37 -18.43
CA VAL A 9 6.47 9.75 -19.76
C VAL A 9 5.23 9.02 -20.24
N ASP A 10 4.34 8.63 -19.32
CA ASP A 10 3.06 7.99 -19.60
C ASP A 10 1.95 8.72 -18.83
N ALA A 11 0.84 9.04 -19.49
CA ALA A 11 -0.25 9.79 -18.84
C ALA A 11 -0.84 9.07 -17.61
N ARG A 12 -0.73 7.73 -17.54
CA ARG A 12 -1.23 6.91 -16.43
C ARG A 12 -0.38 7.04 -15.16
N ASP A 13 0.84 7.54 -15.26
CA ASP A 13 1.73 7.74 -14.11
C ASP A 13 1.41 9.03 -13.31
N GLU A 14 0.50 9.86 -13.83
CA GLU A 14 0.07 11.15 -13.27
C GLU A 14 1.26 12.04 -12.83
N GLY A 15 2.43 11.84 -13.43
CA GLY A 15 3.68 12.52 -13.13
C GLY A 15 4.31 12.18 -11.78
N SER A 16 3.79 11.22 -11.00
CA SER A 16 4.29 11.01 -9.63
C SER A 16 4.19 9.61 -9.04
N HIS A 17 3.57 8.65 -9.73
CA HIS A 17 3.37 7.32 -9.17
C HIS A 17 3.43 6.19 -10.20
N CYS A 18 3.52 4.96 -9.70
CA CYS A 18 3.51 3.78 -10.55
C CYS A 18 2.13 3.53 -11.17
N ILE A 19 2.13 2.92 -12.34
CA ILE A 19 0.93 2.55 -13.09
C ILE A 19 0.41 1.23 -12.52
N LEU A 20 -0.83 1.21 -12.06
CA LEU A 20 -1.50 -0.03 -11.63
C LEU A 20 -2.38 -0.57 -12.75
N ASP A 21 -2.00 -1.72 -13.28
CA ASP A 21 -2.75 -2.42 -14.33
C ASP A 21 -3.44 -3.67 -13.75
N GLY A 22 -4.37 -3.44 -12.83
CA GLY A 22 -5.10 -4.51 -12.14
C GLY A 22 -4.23 -5.48 -11.33
N GLY A 23 -3.01 -5.07 -10.96
CA GLY A 23 -2.05 -5.91 -10.24
C GLY A 23 -1.23 -6.87 -11.11
N ALA A 24 -1.32 -6.77 -12.45
CA ALA A 24 -0.61 -7.66 -13.38
C ALA A 24 0.92 -7.71 -13.18
N TYR A 25 1.50 -6.64 -12.63
CA TYR A 25 2.95 -6.49 -12.44
C TYR A 25 3.36 -6.38 -10.96
N GLY A 26 2.47 -6.84 -10.07
CA GLY A 26 2.60 -6.73 -8.62
C GLY A 26 1.61 -5.73 -8.01
N SER A 27 1.44 -5.80 -6.69
CA SER A 27 0.52 -4.94 -5.94
C SER A 27 0.89 -3.46 -5.98
N PHE A 28 2.18 -3.16 -6.21
CA PHE A 28 2.70 -1.79 -6.28
C PHE A 28 2.69 -1.21 -7.71
N GLY A 29 2.26 -1.99 -8.70
CA GLY A 29 2.24 -1.57 -10.10
C GLY A 29 3.62 -1.61 -10.77
N TRP A 30 3.78 -0.83 -11.83
CA TRP A 30 5.00 -0.77 -12.64
C TRP A 30 5.28 0.65 -13.13
N CYS A 31 6.50 0.91 -13.61
CA CYS A 31 6.88 2.20 -14.16
C CYS A 31 7.90 2.04 -15.29
N TYR A 32 8.02 3.07 -16.13
CA TYR A 32 9.11 3.16 -17.10
C TYR A 32 10.41 3.56 -16.40
N THR A 33 11.51 3.03 -16.92
CA THR A 33 12.87 3.33 -16.45
C THR A 33 13.71 4.02 -17.53
N SER A 34 13.14 4.28 -18.70
CA SER A 34 13.71 5.09 -19.79
C SER A 34 12.67 6.03 -20.39
N ARG A 35 13.12 7.20 -20.88
CA ARG A 35 12.25 8.20 -21.52
C ARG A 35 11.65 7.72 -22.82
N ASP A 36 12.35 6.84 -23.52
CA ASP A 36 11.90 6.25 -24.78
C ASP A 36 10.83 5.16 -24.58
N ARG A 37 10.50 4.83 -23.31
CA ARG A 37 9.50 3.83 -22.92
C ARG A 37 9.82 2.40 -23.37
N TYR A 38 11.08 2.11 -23.67
CA TYR A 38 11.53 0.76 -24.04
C TYR A 38 11.85 -0.12 -22.83
N THR A 39 12.26 0.49 -21.72
CA THR A 39 12.60 -0.23 -20.48
C THR A 39 11.64 0.16 -19.38
N TRP A 40 11.24 -0.83 -18.58
CA TRP A 40 10.30 -0.69 -17.48
C TRP A 40 10.64 -1.69 -16.37
N GLY A 41 10.01 -1.54 -15.22
CA GLY A 41 10.16 -2.47 -14.11
C GLY A 41 8.96 -2.45 -13.15
N SER A 42 8.81 -3.53 -12.39
CA SER A 42 7.84 -3.60 -11.30
C SER A 42 8.26 -2.68 -10.15
N CYS A 43 7.27 -1.98 -9.61
CA CYS A 43 7.45 -1.12 -8.46
C CYS A 43 7.53 -1.94 -7.16
N SER A 44 8.08 -1.32 -6.13
CA SER A 44 8.19 -1.88 -4.78
C SER A 44 7.57 -0.92 -3.77
N GLU A 45 7.52 -1.30 -2.50
CA GLU A 45 7.04 -0.43 -1.41
C GLU A 45 7.78 0.92 -1.30
N ALA A 46 8.99 1.02 -1.86
CA ALA A 46 9.74 2.27 -1.93
C ALA A 46 9.16 3.29 -2.93
N CYS A 47 8.27 2.86 -3.82
CA CYS A 47 7.65 3.73 -4.80
C CYS A 47 6.46 4.47 -4.18
N PRO A 48 6.19 5.74 -4.57
CA PRO A 48 5.06 6.50 -4.06
C PRO A 48 3.72 5.76 -4.29
N LEU A 49 2.89 5.70 -3.24
CA LEU A 49 1.54 5.17 -3.34
C LEU A 49 0.64 6.06 -4.22
N PHE A 50 -0.35 5.45 -4.86
CA PHE A 50 -1.30 6.10 -5.77
C PHE A 50 -2.75 5.96 -5.30
N GLY A 51 -3.65 6.74 -5.91
CA GLY A 51 -5.09 6.65 -5.69
C GLY A 51 -5.52 6.70 -4.21
N TYR A 52 -6.37 5.75 -3.82
CA TYR A 52 -6.92 5.65 -2.47
C TYR A 52 -5.84 5.38 -1.42
N ASP A 53 -4.85 4.54 -1.73
CA ASP A 53 -3.80 4.15 -0.78
C ASP A 53 -2.95 5.34 -0.37
N ARG A 54 -2.67 6.25 -1.31
CA ARG A 54 -2.02 7.54 -1.02
C ARG A 54 -2.82 8.40 -0.05
N VAL A 55 -4.14 8.42 -0.17
CA VAL A 55 -5.02 9.19 0.72
C VAL A 55 -5.00 8.60 2.12
N MET A 56 -5.02 7.26 2.22
CA MET A 56 -4.93 6.57 3.51
C MET A 56 -3.59 6.84 4.19
N GLU A 57 -2.48 6.77 3.46
CA GLU A 57 -1.16 7.09 3.99
C GLU A 57 -1.10 8.51 4.56
N LYS A 58 -1.59 9.51 3.81
CA LYS A 58 -1.65 10.91 4.29
C LYS A 58 -2.46 11.05 5.58
N ARG A 59 -3.56 10.31 5.71
CA ARG A 59 -4.38 10.30 6.94
C ARG A 59 -3.60 9.68 8.10
N MET A 60 -2.93 8.54 7.88
CA MET A 60 -2.08 7.91 8.89
C MET A 60 -0.94 8.83 9.33
N GLN A 61 -0.27 9.50 8.40
CA GLN A 61 0.77 10.49 8.71
C GLN A 61 0.22 11.65 9.54
N THR A 62 -1.01 12.11 9.25
CA THR A 62 -1.67 13.16 10.04
C THR A 62 -1.93 12.70 11.47
N VAL A 63 -2.46 11.49 11.66
CA VAL A 63 -2.71 10.91 13.00
C VAL A 63 -1.40 10.74 13.77
N ASN A 64 -0.37 10.20 13.14
CA ASN A 64 0.95 10.02 13.75
C ASN A 64 1.57 11.36 14.17
N LYS A 65 1.41 12.40 13.35
CA LYS A 65 1.85 13.76 13.70
C LYS A 65 1.12 14.28 14.93
N GLN A 66 -0.20 14.18 14.98
CA GLN A 66 -0.98 14.62 16.15
C GLN A 66 -0.57 13.86 17.43
N LEU A 67 -0.34 12.55 17.33
CA LEU A 67 0.13 11.76 18.46
C LEU A 67 1.52 12.22 18.93
N SER A 68 2.43 12.51 18.01
CA SER A 68 3.77 13.03 18.34
C SER A 68 3.73 14.40 19.01
N GLU A 69 2.82 15.29 18.59
CA GLU A 69 2.62 16.61 19.18
C GLU A 69 2.05 16.51 20.60
N LEU A 70 1.04 15.66 20.81
CA LEU A 70 0.49 15.40 22.15
C LEU A 70 1.53 14.80 23.09
N LYS A 71 2.35 13.87 22.59
CA LYS A 71 3.44 13.27 23.37
C LYS A 71 4.46 14.33 23.79
N ALA A 72 4.87 15.22 22.88
CA ALA A 72 5.81 16.30 23.18
C ALA A 72 5.26 17.29 24.23
N LEU A 73 3.96 17.60 24.19
CA LEU A 73 3.30 18.44 25.20
C LEU A 73 3.25 17.78 26.58
N HIS A 74 3.03 16.46 26.62
CA HIS A 74 3.01 15.70 27.87
C HIS A 74 4.42 15.62 28.49
N GLU A 75 5.45 15.31 27.70
CA GLU A 75 6.85 15.26 28.17
C GLU A 75 7.34 16.61 28.72
N ASN A 76 6.85 17.74 28.18
CA ASN A 76 7.20 19.06 28.67
C ASN A 76 6.36 19.53 29.88
N SER A 77 5.32 18.77 30.27
CA SER A 77 4.45 19.09 31.42
C SER A 77 4.80 18.31 32.68
N THR A 78 5.75 17.38 32.66
CA THR A 78 6.19 16.67 33.87
C THR A 78 7.26 17.48 34.60
N PHE A 79 6.82 18.50 35.35
CA PHE A 79 7.52 18.90 36.57
C PHE A 79 7.17 17.89 37.67
N HIS A 80 8.24 17.40 38.31
CA HIS A 80 8.29 16.46 39.43
C HIS A 80 7.13 16.58 40.44
N GLU A 81 6.45 15.48 40.71
CA GLU A 81 6.13 15.12 42.09
C GLU A 81 6.27 13.61 42.27
N ASP A 82 6.93 13.29 43.37
CA ASP A 82 7.49 12.01 43.78
C ASP A 82 6.42 10.97 44.14
N SER A 83 6.89 9.73 44.33
CA SER A 83 6.31 8.70 45.21
C SER A 83 5.58 7.51 44.55
N GLU A 84 6.28 6.38 44.68
CA GLU A 84 5.77 5.07 45.11
C GLU A 84 5.13 4.13 44.08
N GLU A 85 6.02 3.31 43.51
CA GLU A 85 5.99 1.85 43.51
C GLU A 85 4.71 1.19 44.08
N ARG A 86 3.96 0.49 43.23
CA ARG A 86 3.36 -0.79 43.62
C ARG A 86 3.28 -1.75 42.44
N ASN A 87 4.15 -2.74 42.55
CA ASN A 87 4.19 -3.98 41.81
C ASN A 87 2.89 -4.76 42.06
N GLU A 88 2.14 -5.13 41.02
CA GLU A 88 1.19 -6.24 41.13
C GLU A 88 1.14 -7.00 39.81
N THR A 89 1.74 -8.19 39.86
CA THR A 89 1.67 -9.21 38.84
C THR A 89 0.31 -9.86 38.93
N GLU A 90 -0.55 -9.69 37.92
CA GLU A 90 -1.69 -10.58 37.73
C GLU A 90 -1.70 -11.14 36.31
N GLN A 91 -1.24 -12.39 36.23
CA GLN A 91 -1.59 -13.31 35.16
C GLN A 91 -3.00 -13.84 35.41
N HIS A 92 -3.86 -13.79 34.40
CA HIS A 92 -4.86 -14.84 34.14
C HIS A 92 -5.27 -14.77 32.65
N PRO A 93 -5.88 -15.83 32.10
CA PRO A 93 -5.28 -16.62 31.03
C PRO A 93 -6.10 -16.47 29.74
N ASN A 94 -5.52 -17.05 28.69
CA ASN A 94 -6.18 -17.67 27.55
C ASN A 94 -7.72 -17.69 27.62
N THR A 95 -8.37 -17.20 26.56
CA THR A 95 -9.48 -17.92 25.95
C THR A 95 -9.41 -17.75 24.44
N THR A 96 -8.83 -18.76 23.81
CA THR A 96 -8.95 -19.07 22.39
C THR A 96 -10.42 -19.29 22.05
N ASN A 97 -11.02 -18.40 21.26
CA ASN A 97 -12.24 -18.72 20.53
C ASN A 97 -11.94 -18.72 19.03
N THR A 98 -11.44 -19.87 18.61
CA THR A 98 -11.53 -20.41 17.26
C THR A 98 -13.00 -20.46 16.87
N THR A 99 -13.44 -19.55 15.99
CA THR A 99 -14.69 -19.72 15.24
C THR A 99 -14.34 -19.87 13.77
N THR A 100 -14.11 -21.12 13.39
CA THR A 100 -14.11 -21.58 12.00
C THR A 100 -15.50 -21.33 11.42
N ALA A 101 -15.64 -20.35 10.54
CA ALA A 101 -16.81 -20.21 9.67
C ALA A 101 -16.43 -20.64 8.26
N HIS A 102 -16.74 -21.90 7.97
CA HIS A 102 -16.82 -22.49 6.64
C HIS A 102 -17.94 -21.79 5.89
N ILE A 103 -17.59 -21.03 4.86
CA ILE A 103 -18.57 -20.50 3.91
C ILE A 103 -18.47 -21.33 2.64
N THR A 104 -19.46 -22.20 2.50
CA THR A 104 -19.70 -23.05 1.34
C THR A 104 -20.12 -22.20 0.13
N THR A 105 -19.43 -22.50 -0.96
CA THR A 105 -19.75 -22.36 -2.38
C THR A 105 -21.19 -21.98 -2.74
N ALA A 106 -21.34 -20.88 -3.49
CA ALA A 106 -22.48 -20.66 -4.37
C ALA A 106 -21.96 -20.29 -5.77
N THR A 107 -21.86 -21.30 -6.62
CA THR A 107 -21.69 -21.19 -8.07
C THR A 107 -22.95 -20.58 -8.67
N SER A 108 -22.81 -19.50 -9.41
CA SER A 108 -23.81 -19.07 -10.38
C SER A 108 -23.09 -18.55 -11.61
N ALA A 109 -23.04 -19.43 -12.62
CA ALA A 109 -22.67 -19.08 -13.96
C ALA A 109 -23.73 -18.14 -14.54
N SER A 110 -23.29 -17.05 -15.15
CA SER A 110 -24.08 -16.32 -16.13
C SER A 110 -23.12 -15.71 -17.14
N THR A 111 -23.02 -16.43 -18.26
CA THR A 111 -22.47 -15.98 -19.53
C THR A 111 -23.23 -14.74 -20.00
N THR A 112 -22.53 -13.65 -20.28
CA THR A 112 -22.94 -12.74 -21.36
C THR A 112 -21.73 -12.00 -21.90
N THR A 113 -21.37 -12.36 -23.12
CA THR A 113 -20.47 -11.69 -24.04
C THR A 113 -20.98 -10.28 -24.35
N VAL A 114 -20.12 -9.28 -24.17
CA VAL A 114 -20.16 -8.01 -24.90
C VAL A 114 -18.72 -7.63 -25.22
N GLU A 115 -18.38 -7.72 -26.50
CA GLU A 115 -17.16 -7.14 -27.06
C GLU A 115 -17.20 -5.64 -26.82
N SER A 116 -16.19 -5.14 -26.10
CA SER A 116 -15.89 -3.72 -26.04
C SER A 116 -14.44 -3.57 -26.46
N GLU A 117 -14.25 -3.09 -27.69
CA GLU A 117 -12.96 -2.67 -28.22
C GLU A 117 -12.41 -1.56 -27.32
N THR A 118 -11.62 -1.97 -26.32
CA THR A 118 -10.78 -1.07 -25.55
C THR A 118 -9.44 -1.07 -26.25
N THR A 119 -9.00 0.11 -26.69
CA THR A 119 -7.65 0.33 -27.20
C THR A 119 -6.67 0.11 -26.05
N THR A 120 -6.30 -1.14 -25.80
CA THR A 120 -5.32 -1.52 -24.81
C THR A 120 -3.97 -1.01 -25.28
N ALA A 121 -3.51 0.09 -24.72
CA ALA A 121 -2.09 0.42 -24.70
C ALA A 121 -1.40 -0.64 -23.83
N ALA A 122 -1.13 -1.78 -24.45
CA ALA A 122 -0.49 -2.92 -23.83
C ALA A 122 0.84 -2.46 -23.21
N ALA A 123 1.08 -2.85 -21.97
CA ALA A 123 2.41 -2.78 -21.39
C ALA A 123 3.40 -3.52 -22.32
N PRO A 124 4.61 -2.98 -22.56
CA PRO A 124 5.53 -3.57 -23.51
C PRO A 124 6.02 -4.92 -23.00
N THR A 125 6.06 -5.91 -23.89
CA THR A 125 6.62 -7.25 -23.63
C THR A 125 8.03 -7.12 -23.08
N ALA A 126 8.23 -7.57 -21.83
CA ALA A 126 9.54 -7.61 -21.20
C ALA A 126 10.49 -8.51 -22.01
N ASN A 127 11.55 -7.94 -22.57
CA ASN A 127 12.66 -8.73 -23.07
C ASN A 127 13.58 -9.06 -21.89
N VAL A 128 13.23 -10.10 -21.13
CA VAL A 128 14.10 -10.65 -20.09
C VAL A 128 15.21 -11.42 -20.79
N THR A 129 16.39 -10.82 -20.91
CA THR A 129 17.60 -11.56 -21.29
C THR A 129 18.23 -12.08 -20.00
N ALA A 130 18.24 -13.41 -19.85
CA ALA A 130 18.86 -14.12 -18.74
C ALA A 130 20.39 -14.12 -18.84
#